data_AF-A0A9C9TCX3-F1
#
_entry.id   AF-A0A9C9TCX3-F1
#
_cell.length_a   1.000
_cell.length_b   1.000
_cell.length_c   1.000
_cell.angle_alpha   90.00
_cell.angle_beta   90.00
_cell.angle_gamma   90.00
#
_symmetry.space_group_name_H-M   'P 1'
#
loop_
_entity.id
_entity.type
_entity.pdbx_description
1 polymer ?
#
loop_
_entity_poly.entity_id
_entity_poly.type
_entity_poly.pdbx_seq_one_letter_code
_entity_poly.pdbx_strand_id
1 'polypeptide(L)'
;MSLSILIVPILSGLTAIVVAVLLFLSISRKAIRSPKIAEIVGDIALGVRTYLSRQFRVILLATPLIAVAIYAFLDLWVALTFVLGVLTSLGAAFLGMSAATRANGRMAEAAFTSTHEAFMIAVFGGSVMGLSITGLSIVMLAVLYYFFRDPHPLVGFGFGASLAALFAQIGGGIYTKSADIGADIVGKVEKNIPEDDPRNPAVIADLVGDNVGDCAGRGSDLFESFSDDIITGTIVALLAVDRYGPLVFAFPLLLQSVGLFSSIAGIFSMRWLKKAKPTTAFNVGMLITAGLATVGAFLLSRCLFDDLHLFLGSFLGLLVMLTVSFVTRYYAGVNGAPVQRIVEASKRGAALNLITGIASGLQSPLLSIVLIVGVVSLIYVVSGGSLLAVVAVNIGTDLLIGYIMTADAFGPIADNAAGVAEMAGAGTKIVKPLAALDAVGNTMKATTKAYAMSSGTVTAFVLFSTFSDLAGVRSIDLSRPFSVAFIFLGIALPYLIASLVIGSTA
;
A
#
# COMPACT_ATOMS: atom_id res chain seq x y z
N MET A 1 22.24 -25.55 -8.36
CA MET A 1 22.64 -24.60 -7.31
C MET A 1 21.91 -23.26 -7.40
N SER A 2 21.76 -22.65 -8.59
CA SER A 2 21.10 -21.33 -8.73
C SER A 2 19.62 -21.31 -8.36
N LEU A 3 18.80 -22.26 -8.84
CA LEU A 3 17.37 -22.31 -8.51
C LEU A 3 17.06 -22.67 -7.06
N SER A 4 17.98 -23.38 -6.38
CA SER A 4 17.81 -23.73 -4.96
C SER A 4 17.72 -22.49 -4.06
N ILE A 5 18.26 -21.35 -4.50
CA ILE A 5 18.18 -20.10 -3.72
C ILE A 5 16.75 -19.56 -3.64
N LEU A 6 15.88 -19.89 -4.61
CA LEU A 6 14.46 -19.49 -4.60
C LEU A 6 13.65 -20.16 -3.49
N ILE A 7 14.18 -21.21 -2.86
CA ILE A 7 13.56 -21.81 -1.68
C ILE A 7 13.46 -20.77 -0.55
N VAL A 8 14.43 -19.86 -0.40
CA VAL A 8 14.42 -18.82 0.63
C VAL A 8 13.22 -17.86 0.46
N PRO A 9 13.00 -17.20 -0.69
CA PRO A 9 11.82 -16.36 -0.87
C PRO A 9 10.51 -17.13 -0.83
N ILE A 10 10.45 -18.37 -1.35
CA ILE A 10 9.23 -19.18 -1.24
C ILE A 10 8.89 -19.44 0.23
N LEU A 11 9.87 -19.86 1.05
CA LEU A 11 9.66 -20.11 2.47
C LEU A 11 9.36 -18.83 3.25
N SER A 12 9.96 -17.70 2.90
CA SER A 12 9.67 -16.42 3.54
C SER A 12 8.23 -15.99 3.31
N GLY A 13 7.77 -16.03 2.05
CA GLY A 13 6.39 -15.67 1.70
C GLY A 13 5.36 -16.64 2.28
N LEU A 14 5.65 -17.96 2.26
CA LEU A 14 4.80 -18.95 2.95
C LEU A 14 4.73 -18.70 4.45
N THR A 15 5.85 -18.32 5.08
CA THR A 15 5.86 -17.98 6.51
C THR A 15 4.96 -16.79 6.79
N ALA A 16 5.01 -15.73 5.97
CA ALA A 16 4.10 -14.59 6.12
C ALA A 16 2.63 -14.97 5.93
N ILE A 17 2.30 -15.81 4.95
CA ILE A 17 0.94 -16.32 4.75
C ILE A 17 0.49 -17.13 5.97
N VAL A 18 1.33 -18.01 6.52
CA VAL A 18 1.03 -18.77 7.74
C VAL A 18 0.77 -17.83 8.92
N VAL A 19 1.64 -16.83 9.12
CA VAL A 19 1.45 -15.82 10.19
C VAL A 19 0.14 -15.07 9.98
N ALA A 20 -0.16 -14.63 8.76
CA ALA A 20 -1.42 -13.95 8.41
C ALA A 20 -2.64 -14.82 8.74
N VAL A 21 -2.61 -16.11 8.38
CA VAL A 21 -3.70 -17.06 8.70
C VAL A 21 -3.83 -17.27 10.21
N LEU A 22 -2.72 -17.40 10.95
CA LEU A 22 -2.75 -17.54 12.41
C LEU A 22 -3.35 -16.30 13.09
N LEU A 23 -3.00 -15.10 12.62
CA LEU A 23 -3.57 -13.84 13.10
C LEU A 23 -5.06 -13.73 12.75
N PHE A 24 -5.45 -14.09 11.52
CA PHE A 24 -6.84 -14.14 11.10
C PHE A 24 -7.67 -15.09 11.99
N LEU A 25 -7.17 -16.29 12.27
CA LEU A 25 -7.82 -17.25 13.15
C LEU A 25 -7.89 -16.74 14.59
N SER A 26 -6.82 -16.10 15.08
CA SER A 26 -6.78 -15.50 16.43
C SER A 26 -7.84 -14.41 16.60
N ILE A 27 -7.97 -13.51 15.62
CA ILE A 27 -9.00 -12.46 15.60
C ILE A 27 -10.37 -13.11 15.52
N SER A 28 -10.59 -14.02 14.57
CA SER A 28 -11.89 -14.66 14.33
C SER A 28 -12.46 -15.38 15.56
N ARG A 29 -11.59 -15.92 16.43
CA ARG A 29 -11.98 -16.58 17.69
C ARG A 29 -12.48 -15.61 18.77
N LYS A 30 -12.20 -14.31 18.69
CA LYS A 30 -12.76 -13.33 19.64
C LYS A 30 -14.27 -13.18 19.41
N ALA A 31 -15.04 -13.28 20.48
CA ALA A 31 -16.49 -13.17 20.43
C ALA A 31 -16.95 -11.71 20.45
N ILE A 32 -17.99 -11.41 19.67
CA ILE A 32 -18.77 -10.18 19.79
C ILE A 32 -19.94 -10.52 20.71
N ARG A 33 -20.07 -9.86 21.86
CA ARG A 33 -21.07 -10.19 22.88
C ARG A 33 -22.30 -9.32 22.74
N SER A 34 -22.14 -8.06 22.31
CA SER A 34 -23.25 -7.15 22.07
C SER A 34 -24.06 -7.59 20.84
N PRO A 35 -25.36 -7.91 20.98
CA PRO A 35 -26.20 -8.27 19.83
C PRO A 35 -26.29 -7.14 18.80
N LYS A 36 -26.32 -5.89 19.27
CA LYS A 36 -26.42 -4.72 18.40
C LYS A 36 -25.14 -4.49 17.58
N ILE A 37 -23.96 -4.71 18.18
CA ILE A 37 -22.70 -4.69 17.43
C ILE A 37 -22.69 -5.83 16.39
N ALA A 38 -23.15 -7.02 16.77
CA ALA A 38 -23.17 -8.16 15.86
C ALA A 38 -24.09 -7.95 14.65
N GLU A 39 -25.26 -7.33 14.85
CA GLU A 39 -26.21 -6.95 13.80
C GLU A 39 -25.56 -5.98 12.80
N ILE A 40 -25.07 -4.84 13.30
CA ILE A 40 -24.39 -3.80 12.51
C ILE A 40 -23.23 -4.39 11.68
N VAL A 41 -22.38 -5.18 12.32
CA VAL A 41 -21.21 -5.78 11.66
C VAL A 41 -21.65 -6.79 10.60
N GLY A 42 -22.80 -7.45 10.80
CA GLY A 42 -23.44 -8.30 9.81
C GLY A 42 -23.84 -7.53 8.56
N ASP A 43 -24.47 -6.35 8.73
CA ASP A 43 -24.89 -5.49 7.63
C ASP A 43 -23.69 -4.95 6.83
N ILE A 44 -22.66 -4.47 7.52
CA ILE A 44 -21.41 -4.03 6.88
C ILE A 44 -20.78 -5.20 6.11
N ALA A 45 -20.68 -6.38 6.73
CA ALA A 45 -20.10 -7.55 6.07
C ALA A 45 -20.90 -8.00 4.83
N LEU A 46 -22.23 -7.86 4.86
CA LEU A 46 -23.10 -8.13 3.71
C LEU A 46 -22.86 -7.11 2.58
N GLY A 47 -22.81 -5.81 2.91
CA GLY A 47 -22.53 -4.74 1.96
C GLY A 47 -21.17 -4.92 1.28
N VAL A 48 -20.14 -5.19 2.08
CA VAL A 48 -18.78 -5.47 1.59
C VAL A 48 -18.75 -6.66 0.63
N ARG A 49 -19.36 -7.79 1.00
CA ARG A 49 -19.40 -8.97 0.12
C ARG A 49 -20.14 -8.69 -1.18
N THR A 50 -21.24 -7.95 -1.10
CA THR A 50 -22.06 -7.60 -2.27
C THR A 50 -21.29 -6.72 -3.23
N TYR A 51 -20.64 -5.67 -2.72
CA TYR A 51 -19.82 -4.76 -3.52
C TYR A 51 -18.62 -5.48 -4.14
N LEU A 52 -17.81 -6.19 -3.35
CA LEU A 52 -16.64 -6.91 -3.86
C LEU A 52 -17.03 -7.95 -4.90
N SER A 53 -18.12 -8.69 -4.70
CA SER A 53 -18.61 -9.66 -5.69
C SER A 53 -18.96 -8.99 -7.02
N ARG A 54 -19.56 -7.79 -6.98
CA ARG A 54 -19.87 -7.01 -8.18
C ARG A 54 -18.59 -6.52 -8.85
N GLN A 55 -17.67 -5.92 -8.09
CA GLN A 55 -16.41 -5.38 -8.60
C GLN A 55 -15.55 -6.49 -9.23
N PHE A 56 -15.36 -7.61 -8.53
CA PHE A 56 -14.58 -8.74 -9.03
C PHE A 56 -15.19 -9.31 -10.30
N ARG A 57 -16.52 -9.42 -10.38
CA ARG A 57 -17.19 -9.87 -11.60
C ARG A 57 -16.92 -8.96 -12.78
N VAL A 58 -16.91 -7.63 -12.59
CA VAL A 58 -16.59 -6.69 -13.68
C VAL A 58 -15.14 -6.87 -14.14
N ILE A 59 -14.19 -6.95 -13.20
CA ILE A 59 -12.77 -7.16 -13.51
C ILE A 59 -12.58 -8.46 -14.27
N LEU A 60 -13.14 -9.57 -13.77
CA LEU A 60 -13.04 -10.90 -14.39
C LEU A 60 -13.75 -11.00 -15.74
N LEU A 61 -14.72 -10.14 -16.04
CA LEU A 61 -15.33 -10.05 -17.36
C LEU A 61 -14.47 -9.26 -18.35
N ALA A 62 -13.70 -8.27 -17.87
CA ALA A 62 -12.76 -7.53 -18.69
C ALA A 62 -11.45 -8.30 -18.96
N THR A 63 -11.02 -9.15 -18.03
CA THR A 63 -9.76 -9.91 -18.10
C THR A 63 -9.59 -10.71 -19.40
N PRO A 64 -10.55 -11.51 -19.89
CA PRO A 64 -10.37 -12.30 -21.11
C PRO A 64 -10.16 -11.45 -22.36
N LEU A 65 -10.84 -10.30 -22.46
CA LEU A 65 -10.68 -9.38 -23.59
C LEU A 65 -9.24 -8.88 -23.69
N ILE A 66 -8.68 -8.44 -22.56
CA ILE A 66 -7.30 -7.95 -22.49
C ILE A 66 -6.31 -9.11 -22.65
N ALA A 67 -6.58 -10.28 -22.07
CA ALA A 67 -5.74 -11.46 -22.22
C ALA A 67 -5.62 -11.92 -23.69
N VAL A 68 -6.71 -11.88 -24.46
CA VAL A 68 -6.69 -12.19 -25.90
C VAL A 68 -5.85 -11.18 -26.66
N ALA A 69 -5.94 -9.89 -26.33
CA ALA A 69 -5.09 -8.87 -26.94
C ALA A 69 -3.60 -9.11 -26.61
N ILE A 70 -3.27 -9.37 -25.34
CA ILE A 70 -1.91 -9.72 -24.91
C ILE A 70 -1.40 -10.95 -25.67
N TYR A 71 -2.21 -12.00 -25.78
CA TYR A 71 -1.84 -13.20 -26.54
C TYR A 71 -1.57 -12.88 -28.01
N ALA A 72 -2.40 -12.05 -28.64
CA ALA A 72 -2.27 -11.71 -30.05
C ALA A 72 -1.04 -10.84 -30.37
N PHE A 73 -0.65 -9.95 -29.46
CA PHE A 73 0.44 -8.99 -29.68
C PHE A 73 1.77 -9.37 -29.02
N LEU A 74 1.76 -10.24 -28.01
CA LEU A 74 2.93 -10.62 -27.23
C LEU A 74 3.14 -12.15 -27.27
N ASP A 75 2.69 -12.87 -26.24
CA ASP A 75 2.90 -14.31 -26.11
C ASP A 75 1.84 -14.97 -25.21
N LEU A 76 1.62 -16.28 -25.38
CA LEU A 76 0.69 -17.07 -24.59
C LEU A 76 1.03 -17.06 -23.09
N TRP A 77 2.30 -17.18 -22.73
CA TRP A 77 2.70 -17.24 -21.33
C TRP A 77 2.50 -15.89 -20.65
N VAL A 78 2.76 -14.78 -21.34
CA VAL A 78 2.46 -13.42 -20.85
C VAL A 78 0.95 -13.24 -20.63
N ALA A 79 0.11 -13.76 -21.52
CA ALA A 79 -1.34 -13.70 -21.34
C ALA A 79 -1.82 -14.56 -20.15
N LEU A 80 -1.25 -15.75 -19.95
CA LEU A 80 -1.61 -16.64 -18.84
C LEU A 80 -1.16 -16.09 -17.48
N THR A 81 0.06 -15.57 -17.39
CA THR A 81 0.54 -14.92 -16.17
C THR A 81 -0.20 -13.64 -15.87
N PHE A 82 -0.68 -12.91 -16.89
CA PHE A 82 -1.60 -11.78 -16.71
C PHE A 82 -2.89 -12.16 -16.00
N VAL A 83 -3.55 -13.24 -16.44
CA VAL A 83 -4.75 -13.74 -15.75
C VAL A 83 -4.40 -14.14 -14.31
N LEU A 84 -3.25 -14.79 -14.11
CA LEU A 84 -2.79 -15.16 -12.78
C LEU A 84 -2.51 -13.95 -11.88
N GLY A 85 -1.96 -12.87 -12.43
CA GLY A 85 -1.73 -11.59 -11.73
C GLY A 85 -3.03 -10.97 -11.25
N VAL A 86 -4.05 -10.91 -12.13
CA VAL A 86 -5.41 -10.46 -11.75
C VAL A 86 -5.96 -11.30 -10.60
N LEU A 87 -5.95 -12.63 -10.75
CA LEU A 87 -6.50 -13.54 -9.74
C LEU A 87 -5.76 -13.46 -8.40
N THR A 88 -4.44 -13.33 -8.44
CA THR A 88 -3.63 -13.24 -7.22
C THR A 88 -3.85 -11.90 -6.51
N SER A 89 -3.90 -10.78 -7.24
CA SER A 89 -4.16 -9.45 -6.67
C SER A 89 -5.55 -9.39 -6.00
N LEU A 90 -6.59 -9.87 -6.69
CA LEU A 90 -7.95 -9.94 -6.12
C LEU A 90 -8.03 -10.90 -4.93
N GLY A 91 -7.33 -12.03 -4.99
CA GLY A 91 -7.24 -13.00 -3.90
C GLY A 91 -6.57 -12.41 -2.65
N ALA A 92 -5.44 -11.71 -2.82
CA ALA A 92 -4.73 -11.04 -1.73
C ALA A 92 -5.61 -9.96 -1.07
N ALA A 93 -6.24 -9.10 -1.88
CA ALA A 93 -7.15 -8.08 -1.39
C ALA A 93 -8.35 -8.68 -0.64
N PHE A 94 -8.93 -9.78 -1.15
CA PHE A 94 -10.04 -10.48 -0.49
C PHE A 94 -9.66 -11.09 0.86
N LEU A 95 -8.46 -11.68 0.98
CA LEU A 95 -7.96 -12.24 2.24
C LEU A 95 -7.78 -11.15 3.30
N GLY A 96 -7.12 -10.05 2.95
CA GLY A 96 -6.95 -8.93 3.87
C GLY A 96 -8.27 -8.27 4.26
N MET A 97 -9.17 -8.06 3.30
CA MET A 97 -10.52 -7.54 3.55
C MET A 97 -11.35 -8.42 4.48
N SER A 98 -11.26 -9.73 4.30
CA SER A 98 -11.93 -10.69 5.17
C SER A 98 -11.44 -10.58 6.61
N ALA A 99 -10.17 -10.21 6.83
CA ALA A 99 -9.63 -9.95 8.15
C ALA A 99 -10.08 -8.60 8.71
N ALA A 100 -10.01 -7.54 7.91
CA ALA A 100 -10.43 -6.18 8.29
C ALA A 100 -11.89 -6.18 8.75
N THR A 101 -12.82 -6.60 7.91
CA THR A 101 -14.26 -6.69 8.24
C THR A 101 -14.55 -7.46 9.55
N ARG A 102 -13.78 -8.51 9.83
CA ARG A 102 -13.90 -9.28 11.08
C ARG A 102 -13.30 -8.54 12.27
N ALA A 103 -12.21 -7.80 12.06
CA ALA A 103 -11.53 -7.03 13.09
C ALA A 103 -12.37 -5.84 13.56
N ASN A 104 -13.12 -5.18 12.67
CA ASN A 104 -13.95 -4.00 12.96
C ASN A 104 -14.83 -4.18 14.21
N GLY A 105 -15.75 -5.14 14.17
CA GLY A 105 -16.67 -5.42 15.29
C GLY A 105 -15.96 -5.91 16.55
N ARG A 106 -14.85 -6.62 16.41
CA ARG A 106 -14.08 -7.15 17.54
C ARG A 106 -13.24 -6.08 18.23
N MET A 107 -12.77 -5.10 17.48
CA MET A 107 -12.13 -3.91 18.02
C MET A 107 -13.15 -3.07 18.79
N ALA A 108 -14.33 -2.83 18.21
CA ALA A 108 -15.41 -2.11 18.88
C ALA A 108 -15.82 -2.77 20.20
N GLU A 109 -16.00 -4.09 20.21
CA GLU A 109 -16.28 -4.87 21.42
C GLU A 109 -15.14 -4.79 22.45
N ALA A 110 -13.88 -4.94 22.02
CA ALA A 110 -12.72 -4.87 22.92
C ALA A 110 -12.52 -3.48 23.54
N ALA A 111 -13.01 -2.41 22.90
CA ALA A 111 -12.89 -1.06 23.42
C ALA A 111 -13.64 -0.87 24.76
N PHE A 112 -14.67 -1.69 25.04
CA PHE A 112 -15.38 -1.68 26.33
C PHE A 112 -14.52 -2.16 27.50
N THR A 113 -13.47 -2.96 27.24
CA THR A 113 -12.59 -3.50 28.29
C THR A 113 -11.20 -2.88 28.26
N SER A 114 -10.61 -2.70 27.08
CA SER A 114 -9.24 -2.21 26.93
C SER A 114 -8.98 -1.55 25.57
N THR A 115 -8.63 -0.26 25.60
CA THR A 115 -8.18 0.47 24.39
C THR A 115 -6.92 -0.14 23.78
N HIS A 116 -6.01 -0.69 24.59
CA HIS A 116 -4.80 -1.35 24.07
C HIS A 116 -5.15 -2.68 23.38
N GLU A 117 -6.11 -3.44 23.90
CA GLU A 117 -6.57 -4.65 23.22
C GLU A 117 -7.27 -4.32 21.91
N ALA A 118 -8.13 -3.31 21.89
CA ALA A 118 -8.77 -2.80 20.67
C ALA A 118 -7.71 -2.39 19.62
N PHE A 119 -6.70 -1.61 20.04
CA PHE A 119 -5.56 -1.24 19.19
C PHE A 119 -4.84 -2.47 18.60
N MET A 120 -4.52 -3.48 19.42
CA MET A 120 -3.81 -4.67 18.94
C MET A 120 -4.67 -5.55 18.01
N ILE A 121 -6.00 -5.59 18.20
CA ILE A 121 -6.91 -6.27 17.26
C ILE A 121 -6.84 -5.60 15.89
N ALA A 122 -6.86 -4.27 15.84
CA ALA A 122 -6.77 -3.54 14.58
C ALA A 122 -5.40 -3.69 13.92
N VAL A 123 -4.31 -3.59 14.67
CA VAL A 123 -2.95 -3.82 14.16
C VAL A 123 -2.84 -5.22 13.57
N PHE A 124 -3.30 -6.26 14.29
CA PHE A 124 -3.22 -7.61 13.76
C PHE A 124 -4.18 -7.85 12.59
N GLY A 125 -5.35 -7.20 12.59
CA GLY A 125 -6.27 -7.22 11.46
C GLY A 125 -5.64 -6.64 10.20
N GLY A 126 -5.03 -5.47 10.32
CA GLY A 126 -4.29 -4.83 9.24
C GLY A 126 -3.07 -5.64 8.79
N SER A 127 -2.38 -6.34 9.71
CA SER A 127 -1.23 -7.16 9.33
C SER A 127 -1.58 -8.39 8.51
N VAL A 128 -2.82 -8.89 8.59
CA VAL A 128 -3.25 -9.95 7.67
C VAL A 128 -3.20 -9.44 6.24
N MET A 129 -3.67 -8.21 5.99
CA MET A 129 -3.58 -7.57 4.67
C MET A 129 -2.12 -7.42 4.23
N GLY A 130 -1.29 -6.75 5.04
CA GLY A 130 0.12 -6.51 4.70
C GLY A 130 0.91 -7.78 4.41
N LEU A 131 0.79 -8.79 5.27
CA LEU A 131 1.53 -10.05 5.13
C LEU A 131 0.98 -10.95 4.02
N SER A 132 -0.34 -10.93 3.76
CA SER A 132 -0.92 -11.66 2.63
C SER A 132 -0.47 -11.10 1.29
N ILE A 133 -0.44 -9.77 1.13
CA ILE A 133 0.01 -9.11 -0.10
C ILE A 133 1.47 -9.46 -0.41
N THR A 134 2.36 -9.15 0.52
CA THR A 134 3.80 -9.36 0.32
C THR A 134 4.14 -10.85 0.22
N GLY A 135 3.50 -11.69 1.04
CA GLY A 135 3.72 -13.13 1.05
C GLY A 135 3.27 -13.80 -0.23
N LEU A 136 2.07 -13.48 -0.73
CA LEU A 136 1.56 -14.04 -1.99
C LEU A 136 2.38 -13.58 -3.19
N SER A 137 2.72 -12.28 -3.27
CA SER A 137 3.53 -11.77 -4.38
C SER A 137 4.90 -12.44 -4.45
N ILE A 138 5.64 -12.52 -3.33
CA ILE A 138 6.95 -13.19 -3.28
C ILE A 138 6.83 -14.67 -3.71
N VAL A 139 5.85 -15.41 -3.15
CA VAL A 139 5.67 -16.83 -3.49
C VAL A 139 5.36 -17.00 -4.97
N MET A 140 4.40 -16.24 -5.50
CA MET A 140 3.98 -16.38 -6.89
C MET A 140 5.11 -16.01 -7.86
N LEU A 141 5.80 -14.89 -7.65
CA LEU A 141 6.90 -14.47 -8.52
C LEU A 141 8.10 -15.44 -8.43
N ALA A 142 8.43 -15.94 -7.24
CA ALA A 142 9.49 -16.94 -7.09
C ALA A 142 9.13 -18.28 -7.77
N VAL A 143 7.88 -18.73 -7.66
CA VAL A 143 7.39 -19.95 -8.32
C VAL A 143 7.33 -19.79 -9.85
N LEU A 144 6.83 -18.66 -10.33
CA LEU A 144 6.78 -18.36 -11.76
C LEU A 144 8.20 -18.32 -12.34
N TYR A 145 9.13 -17.63 -11.68
CA TYR A 145 10.51 -17.62 -12.14
C TYR A 145 11.16 -19.01 -12.05
N TYR A 146 10.85 -19.81 -11.03
CA TYR A 146 11.35 -21.19 -10.92
C TYR A 146 10.93 -22.04 -12.13
N PHE A 147 9.70 -21.87 -12.60
CA PHE A 147 9.15 -22.61 -13.74
C PHE A 147 9.69 -22.10 -15.08
N PHE A 148 9.62 -20.79 -15.32
CA PHE A 148 9.97 -20.20 -16.63
C PHE A 148 11.47 -19.95 -16.81
N ARG A 149 12.17 -19.61 -15.72
CA ARG A 149 13.58 -19.18 -15.72
C ARG A 149 13.86 -17.99 -16.63
N ASP A 150 12.82 -17.21 -16.89
CA ASP A 150 12.78 -16.04 -17.75
C ASP A 150 11.81 -15.05 -17.11
N PRO A 151 12.20 -13.78 -16.90
CA PRO A 151 11.30 -12.76 -16.37
C PRO A 151 10.26 -12.27 -17.39
N HIS A 152 10.41 -12.55 -18.69
CA HIS A 152 9.48 -12.03 -19.71
C HIS A 152 8.02 -12.45 -19.46
N PRO A 153 7.70 -13.73 -19.17
CA PRO A 153 6.35 -14.11 -18.73
C PRO A 153 5.88 -13.39 -17.46
N LEU A 154 6.77 -13.02 -16.53
CA LEU A 154 6.37 -12.36 -15.28
C LEU A 154 5.83 -10.95 -15.50
N VAL A 155 6.21 -10.27 -16.59
CA VAL A 155 5.65 -8.95 -16.96
C VAL A 155 4.12 -9.02 -17.10
N GLY A 156 3.60 -10.14 -17.62
CA GLY A 156 2.16 -10.37 -17.67
C GLY A 156 1.53 -10.33 -16.28
N PHE A 157 2.14 -10.98 -15.29
CA PHE A 157 1.65 -11.00 -13.90
C PHE A 157 1.56 -9.59 -13.32
N GLY A 158 2.59 -8.77 -13.51
CA GLY A 158 2.58 -7.36 -13.10
C GLY A 158 1.43 -6.58 -13.73
N PHE A 159 1.32 -6.65 -15.06
CA PHE A 159 0.25 -5.97 -15.80
C PHE A 159 -1.16 -6.42 -15.38
N GLY A 160 -1.32 -7.69 -15.03
CA GLY A 160 -2.58 -8.23 -14.48
C GLY A 160 -2.89 -7.68 -13.10
N ALA A 161 -1.88 -7.55 -12.25
CA ALA A 161 -2.01 -6.91 -10.95
C ALA A 161 -2.41 -5.44 -11.10
N SER A 162 -1.84 -4.70 -12.06
CA SER A 162 -2.16 -3.28 -12.32
C SER A 162 -3.60 -3.10 -12.77
N LEU A 163 -4.12 -4.00 -13.62
CA LEU A 163 -5.52 -3.96 -14.02
C LEU A 163 -6.45 -4.13 -12.81
N ALA A 164 -6.17 -5.13 -11.97
CA ALA A 164 -6.96 -5.36 -10.76
C ALA A 164 -6.89 -4.15 -9.81
N ALA A 165 -5.70 -3.59 -9.58
CA ALA A 165 -5.47 -2.41 -8.76
C ALA A 165 -6.24 -1.19 -9.26
N LEU A 166 -6.16 -0.89 -10.56
CA LEU A 166 -6.84 0.25 -11.18
C LEU A 166 -8.35 0.22 -10.92
N PHE A 167 -9.00 -0.91 -11.20
CA PHE A 167 -10.45 -1.05 -10.98
C PHE A 167 -10.82 -1.11 -9.50
N ALA A 168 -9.98 -1.76 -8.67
CA ALA A 168 -10.21 -1.87 -7.24
C ALA A 168 -10.17 -0.48 -6.57
N GLN A 169 -9.13 0.30 -6.87
CA GLN A 169 -8.87 1.60 -6.28
C GLN A 169 -9.84 2.69 -6.77
N ILE A 170 -10.08 2.79 -8.08
CA ILE A 170 -11.02 3.79 -8.62
C ILE A 170 -12.44 3.44 -8.20
N GLY A 171 -12.87 2.20 -8.43
CA GLY A 171 -14.24 1.80 -8.09
C GLY A 171 -14.52 1.93 -6.60
N GLY A 172 -13.66 1.32 -5.76
CA GLY A 172 -13.80 1.37 -4.31
C GLY A 172 -13.69 2.79 -3.77
N GLY A 173 -12.79 3.61 -4.34
CA GLY A 173 -12.62 5.02 -4.03
C GLY A 173 -13.85 5.87 -4.31
N ILE A 174 -14.49 5.69 -5.46
CA ILE A 174 -15.74 6.39 -5.80
C ILE A 174 -16.83 5.97 -4.81
N TYR A 175 -16.98 4.67 -4.52
CA TYR A 175 -18.00 4.18 -3.59
C TYR A 175 -17.83 4.77 -2.19
N THR A 176 -16.64 4.69 -1.60
CA THR A 176 -16.38 5.23 -0.24
C THR A 176 -16.58 6.73 -0.21
N LYS A 177 -16.00 7.49 -1.14
CA LYS A 177 -16.05 8.96 -1.06
C LYS A 177 -17.41 9.56 -1.39
N SER A 178 -18.21 8.89 -2.22
CA SER A 178 -19.60 9.31 -2.43
C SER A 178 -20.44 9.11 -1.15
N ALA A 179 -20.21 8.00 -0.44
CA ALA A 179 -20.94 7.70 0.80
C ALA A 179 -20.52 8.60 1.96
N ASP A 180 -19.21 8.74 2.19
CA ASP A 180 -18.55 9.61 3.18
C ASP A 180 -19.04 11.06 3.06
N ILE A 181 -18.87 11.66 1.87
CA ILE A 181 -19.29 13.06 1.61
C ILE A 181 -20.80 13.25 1.83
N GLY A 182 -21.62 12.30 1.36
CA GLY A 182 -23.06 12.36 1.53
C GLY A 182 -23.50 12.24 2.99
N ALA A 183 -22.89 11.31 3.73
CA ALA A 183 -23.15 11.09 5.15
C ALA A 183 -22.77 12.33 5.96
N ASP A 184 -21.57 12.88 5.74
CA ASP A 184 -21.02 13.97 6.52
C ASP A 184 -21.72 15.31 6.27
N ILE A 185 -21.98 15.66 5.00
CA ILE A 185 -22.63 16.94 4.68
C ILE A 185 -24.05 16.96 5.26
N VAL A 186 -24.85 15.93 4.98
CA VAL A 186 -26.24 15.90 5.45
C VAL A 186 -26.29 15.73 6.97
N GLY A 187 -25.48 14.82 7.53
CA GLY A 187 -25.46 14.54 8.96
C GLY A 187 -24.95 15.71 9.80
N LYS A 188 -23.68 16.09 9.60
CA LYS A 188 -22.99 17.05 10.46
C LYS A 188 -23.35 18.49 10.14
N VAL A 189 -23.46 18.85 8.86
CA VAL A 189 -23.64 20.25 8.44
C VAL A 189 -25.11 20.65 8.37
N GLU A 190 -25.96 19.84 7.73
CA GLU A 190 -27.37 20.20 7.53
C GLU A 190 -28.26 19.83 8.73
N LYS A 191 -28.06 18.64 9.30
CA LYS A 191 -28.91 18.10 10.38
C LYS A 191 -28.32 18.23 11.77
N ASN A 192 -27.04 18.59 11.91
CA ASN A 192 -26.33 18.71 13.19
C ASN A 192 -26.48 17.46 14.08
N ILE A 193 -26.44 16.28 13.47
CA ILE A 193 -26.34 15.00 14.18
C ILE A 193 -24.87 14.56 14.24
N PRO A 194 -24.49 13.72 15.22
CA PRO A 194 -23.15 13.14 15.26
C PRO A 194 -22.75 12.46 13.95
N GLU A 195 -21.44 12.38 13.72
CA GLU A 195 -20.83 11.49 12.74
C GLU A 195 -21.19 10.04 13.06
N ASP A 196 -21.40 9.20 12.05
CA ASP A 196 -21.85 7.81 12.20
C ASP A 196 -23.15 7.58 12.99
N ASP A 197 -23.99 8.61 13.10
CA ASP A 197 -25.26 8.47 13.81
C ASP A 197 -26.20 7.47 13.10
N PRO A 198 -26.80 6.50 13.82
CA PRO A 198 -27.62 5.45 13.22
C PRO A 198 -28.90 5.96 12.54
N ARG A 199 -29.27 7.25 12.72
CA ARG A 199 -30.38 7.89 12.00
C ARG A 199 -30.01 8.27 10.57
N ASN A 200 -28.72 8.34 10.25
CA ASN A 200 -28.25 8.70 8.92
C ASN A 200 -28.15 7.44 8.03
N PRO A 201 -28.96 7.33 6.97
CA PRO A 201 -29.01 6.12 6.14
C PRO A 201 -27.74 5.87 5.32
N ALA A 202 -26.86 6.87 5.20
CA ALA A 202 -25.61 6.75 4.44
C ALA A 202 -24.49 6.06 5.22
N VAL A 203 -24.59 5.96 6.55
CA VAL A 203 -23.49 5.48 7.42
C VAL A 203 -23.08 4.03 7.11
N ILE A 204 -24.03 3.13 6.85
CA ILE A 204 -23.67 1.75 6.46
C ILE A 204 -22.89 1.74 5.14
N ALA A 205 -23.26 2.58 4.17
CA ALA A 205 -22.54 2.66 2.90
C ALA A 205 -21.14 3.25 3.09
N ASP A 206 -20.98 4.22 3.98
CA ASP A 206 -19.70 4.81 4.34
C ASP A 206 -18.75 3.77 4.95
N LEU A 207 -19.21 3.08 5.99
CA LEU A 207 -18.44 2.04 6.67
C LEU A 207 -18.14 0.85 5.73
N VAL A 208 -19.05 0.48 4.82
CA VAL A 208 -18.77 -0.48 3.74
C VAL A 208 -17.67 0.06 2.82
N GLY A 209 -17.73 1.35 2.50
CA GLY A 209 -16.77 2.11 1.73
C GLY A 209 -15.34 2.00 2.25
N ASP A 210 -15.12 2.24 3.54
CA ASP A 210 -13.79 2.14 4.15
C ASP A 210 -13.14 0.77 3.94
N ASN A 211 -13.94 -0.29 3.97
CA ASN A 211 -13.46 -1.62 3.70
C ASN A 211 -13.12 -1.74 2.20
N VAL A 212 -14.08 -1.48 1.30
CA VAL A 212 -13.88 -1.78 -0.14
C VAL A 212 -12.92 -0.83 -0.86
N GLY A 213 -12.84 0.42 -0.43
CA GLY A 213 -11.94 1.43 -0.98
C GLY A 213 -10.62 1.48 -0.23
N ASP A 214 -10.67 1.90 1.03
CA ASP A 214 -9.47 2.18 1.83
C ASP A 214 -8.72 0.91 2.29
N CYS A 215 -9.36 -0.27 2.27
CA CYS A 215 -8.67 -1.54 2.55
C CYS A 215 -8.43 -2.37 1.28
N ALA A 216 -9.49 -2.80 0.57
CA ALA A 216 -9.34 -3.68 -0.59
C ALA A 216 -8.59 -3.01 -1.76
N GLY A 217 -9.00 -1.79 -2.11
CA GLY A 217 -8.39 -1.00 -3.18
C GLY A 217 -6.92 -0.71 -2.90
N ARG A 218 -6.60 -0.29 -1.67
CA ARG A 218 -5.20 -0.10 -1.22
C ARG A 218 -4.41 -1.40 -1.22
N GLY A 219 -5.07 -2.51 -0.91
CA GLY A 219 -4.50 -3.85 -0.97
C GLY A 219 -3.99 -4.22 -2.35
N SER A 220 -4.85 -4.03 -3.36
CA SER A 220 -4.47 -4.31 -4.75
C SER A 220 -3.43 -3.33 -5.30
N ASP A 221 -3.51 -2.04 -4.92
CA ASP A 221 -2.53 -0.98 -5.27
C ASP A 221 -1.12 -1.36 -4.83
N LEU A 222 -0.91 -1.62 -3.53
CA LEU A 222 0.41 -2.01 -3.02
C LEU A 222 0.85 -3.40 -3.47
N PHE A 223 -0.09 -4.32 -3.73
CA PHE A 223 0.26 -5.63 -4.31
C PHE A 223 0.85 -5.49 -5.71
N GLU A 224 0.29 -4.61 -6.53
CA GLU A 224 0.82 -4.32 -7.85
C GLU A 224 2.21 -3.72 -7.75
N SER A 225 2.38 -2.57 -7.07
CA SER A 225 3.66 -1.86 -7.09
C SER A 225 4.80 -2.75 -6.57
N PHE A 226 4.55 -3.49 -5.49
CA PHE A 226 5.50 -4.46 -4.95
C PHE A 226 5.87 -5.59 -5.93
N SER A 227 4.89 -6.08 -6.71
CA SER A 227 5.11 -7.12 -7.70
C SER A 227 5.92 -6.58 -8.88
N ASP A 228 5.57 -5.39 -9.37
CA ASP A 228 6.24 -4.74 -10.49
C ASP A 228 7.69 -4.37 -10.16
N ASP A 229 7.95 -3.94 -8.93
CA ASP A 229 9.30 -3.67 -8.44
C ASP A 229 10.17 -4.92 -8.42
N ILE A 230 9.63 -6.05 -7.99
CA ILE A 230 10.32 -7.35 -8.06
C ILE A 230 10.57 -7.76 -9.51
N ILE A 231 9.55 -7.69 -10.37
CA ILE A 231 9.65 -8.10 -11.78
C ILE A 231 10.72 -7.25 -12.49
N THR A 232 10.60 -5.93 -12.39
CA THR A 232 11.53 -4.97 -12.99
C THR A 232 12.94 -5.16 -12.42
N GLY A 233 13.03 -5.33 -11.10
CA GLY A 233 14.31 -5.58 -10.45
C GLY A 233 14.97 -6.86 -10.95
N THR A 234 14.21 -7.93 -11.20
CA THR A 234 14.75 -9.19 -11.72
C THR A 234 15.20 -9.06 -13.18
N ILE A 235 14.46 -8.30 -14.01
CA ILE A 235 14.88 -7.99 -15.40
C ILE A 235 16.24 -7.29 -15.39
N VAL A 236 16.37 -6.20 -14.64
CA VAL A 236 17.62 -5.44 -14.55
C VAL A 236 18.75 -6.25 -13.91
N ALA A 237 18.44 -7.07 -12.90
CA ALA A 237 19.41 -7.95 -12.29
C ALA A 237 20.01 -8.93 -13.31
N LEU A 238 19.20 -9.48 -14.22
CA LEU A 238 19.70 -10.39 -15.26
C LEU A 238 20.63 -9.72 -16.26
N LEU A 239 20.51 -8.41 -16.49
CA LEU A 239 21.48 -7.65 -17.28
C LEU A 239 22.85 -7.52 -16.59
N ALA A 240 22.91 -7.78 -15.29
CA ALA A 240 24.13 -7.67 -14.48
C ALA A 240 24.77 -9.03 -14.16
N VAL A 241 24.33 -10.12 -14.81
CA VAL A 241 24.86 -11.49 -14.60
C VAL A 241 26.36 -11.59 -14.85
N ASP A 242 26.89 -10.88 -15.85
CA ASP A 242 28.31 -10.91 -16.16
C ASP A 242 29.19 -10.37 -15.02
N ARG A 243 28.63 -9.45 -14.21
CA ARG A 243 29.33 -8.84 -13.08
C ARG A 243 29.12 -9.61 -11.77
N TYR A 244 27.90 -10.05 -11.49
CA TYR A 244 27.51 -10.61 -10.19
C TYR A 244 27.26 -12.13 -10.21
N GLY A 245 27.37 -12.75 -11.38
CA GLY A 245 27.08 -14.16 -11.59
C GLY A 245 25.59 -14.48 -11.65
N PRO A 246 25.24 -15.74 -11.95
CA PRO A 246 23.86 -16.17 -12.23
C PRO A 246 22.95 -16.20 -11.00
N LEU A 247 23.40 -15.79 -9.81
CA LEU A 247 22.55 -15.70 -8.61
C LEU A 247 21.86 -14.34 -8.48
N VAL A 248 22.31 -13.33 -9.24
CA VAL A 248 21.86 -11.95 -9.13
C VAL A 248 20.36 -11.77 -9.40
N PHE A 249 19.74 -12.62 -10.23
CA PHE A 249 18.29 -12.57 -10.50
C PHE A 249 17.44 -12.67 -9.22
N ALA A 250 17.96 -13.34 -8.19
CA ALA A 250 17.28 -13.54 -6.92
C ALA A 250 17.44 -12.34 -5.96
N PHE A 251 18.29 -11.35 -6.28
CA PHE A 251 18.56 -10.20 -5.43
C PHE A 251 17.27 -9.46 -5.00
N PRO A 252 16.35 -9.07 -5.90
CA PRO A 252 15.11 -8.39 -5.50
C PRO A 252 14.25 -9.24 -4.56
N LEU A 253 14.02 -10.51 -4.91
CA LEU A 253 13.22 -11.44 -4.10
C LEU A 253 13.80 -11.69 -2.70
N LEU A 254 15.13 -11.84 -2.60
CA LEU A 254 15.82 -12.06 -1.33
C LEU A 254 15.78 -10.79 -0.47
N LEU A 255 15.95 -9.62 -1.08
CA LEU A 255 15.89 -8.34 -0.37
C LEU A 255 14.48 -8.05 0.14
N GLN A 256 13.44 -8.34 -0.65
CA GLN A 256 12.05 -8.27 -0.19
C GLN A 256 11.74 -9.30 0.91
N SER A 257 12.38 -10.48 0.89
CA SER A 257 12.26 -11.46 1.98
C SER A 257 12.83 -10.92 3.30
N VAL A 258 13.93 -10.16 3.24
CA VAL A 258 14.48 -9.45 4.41
C VAL A 258 13.46 -8.42 4.93
N GLY A 259 12.87 -7.62 4.04
CA GLY A 259 11.83 -6.64 4.39
C GLY A 259 10.60 -7.29 5.03
N LEU A 260 10.18 -8.44 4.51
CA LEU A 260 9.07 -9.23 5.04
C LEU A 260 9.29 -9.68 6.49
N PHE A 261 10.43 -10.32 6.77
CA PHE A 261 10.75 -10.75 8.14
C PHE A 261 10.94 -9.57 9.09
N SER A 262 11.56 -8.50 8.61
CA SER A 262 11.71 -7.26 9.37
C SER A 262 10.36 -6.63 9.71
N SER A 263 9.40 -6.69 8.78
CA SER A 263 8.02 -6.22 8.98
C SER A 263 7.30 -7.05 10.03
N ILE A 264 7.40 -8.39 9.96
CA ILE A 264 6.85 -9.29 10.99
C ILE A 264 7.39 -8.92 12.37
N ALA A 265 8.71 -8.77 12.51
CA ALA A 265 9.33 -8.41 13.78
C ALA A 265 8.84 -7.05 14.32
N GLY A 266 8.75 -6.03 13.47
CA GLY A 266 8.24 -4.71 13.85
C GLY A 266 6.76 -4.71 14.22
N ILE A 267 5.93 -5.53 13.55
CA ILE A 267 4.50 -5.67 13.88
C ILE A 267 4.34 -6.29 15.29
N PHE A 268 5.06 -7.37 15.58
CA PHE A 268 4.96 -8.03 16.89
C PHE A 268 5.57 -7.22 18.03
N SER A 269 6.58 -6.39 17.78
CA SER A 269 7.20 -5.56 18.82
C SER A 269 6.22 -4.55 19.44
N MET A 270 5.21 -4.10 18.68
CA MET A 270 4.17 -3.19 19.18
C MET A 270 3.37 -3.77 20.35
N ARG A 271 3.26 -5.10 20.45
CA ARG A 271 2.60 -5.80 21.55
C ARG A 271 3.28 -5.58 22.90
N TRP A 272 4.58 -5.27 22.92
CA TRP A 272 5.33 -5.04 24.15
C TRP A 272 5.13 -3.63 24.71
N LEU A 273 4.54 -2.71 23.93
CA LEU A 273 4.42 -1.29 24.25
C LEU A 273 3.05 -0.92 24.85
N LYS A 274 2.59 -1.69 25.85
CA LYS A 274 1.22 -1.57 26.42
C LYS A 274 0.85 -0.18 26.95
N LYS A 275 1.83 0.61 27.40
CA LYS A 275 1.63 1.95 27.99
C LYS A 275 1.96 3.09 27.03
N ALA A 276 2.51 2.78 25.85
CA ALA A 276 2.88 3.81 24.89
C ALA A 276 1.64 4.31 24.14
N LYS A 277 1.71 5.54 23.62
CA LYS A 277 0.71 6.05 22.68
C LYS A 277 0.74 5.21 21.40
N PRO A 278 -0.39 4.99 20.72
CA PRO A 278 -0.46 4.25 19.45
C PRO A 278 0.54 4.74 18.40
N THR A 279 0.68 6.07 18.24
CA THR A 279 1.69 6.68 17.35
C THR A 279 3.12 6.30 17.70
N THR A 280 3.43 6.23 19.00
CA THR A 280 4.76 5.82 19.49
C THR A 280 4.99 4.34 19.23
N ALA A 281 3.97 3.49 19.41
CA ALA A 281 4.06 2.08 19.09
C ALA A 281 4.37 1.87 17.60
N PHE A 282 3.66 2.58 16.71
CA PHE A 282 3.95 2.54 15.27
C PHE A 282 5.37 3.04 14.94
N ASN A 283 5.85 4.09 15.61
CA ASN A 283 7.21 4.58 15.36
C ASN A 283 8.29 3.58 15.78
N VAL A 284 8.14 2.97 16.96
CA VAL A 284 9.10 1.97 17.43
C VAL A 284 9.06 0.73 16.55
N GLY A 285 7.88 0.26 16.16
CA GLY A 285 7.74 -0.86 15.21
C GLY A 285 8.42 -0.56 13.88
N MET A 286 8.17 0.61 13.30
CA MET A 286 8.79 1.06 12.05
C MET A 286 10.32 1.15 12.16
N LEU A 287 10.85 1.68 13.26
CA LEU A 287 12.31 1.76 13.48
C LEU A 287 12.95 0.38 13.64
N ILE A 288 12.27 -0.56 14.31
CA ILE A 288 12.73 -1.95 14.43
C ILE A 288 12.75 -2.61 13.05
N THR A 289 11.68 -2.46 12.25
CA THR A 289 11.65 -2.95 10.88
C THR A 289 12.77 -2.33 10.04
N ALA A 290 12.96 -1.03 10.11
CA ALA A 290 14.00 -0.31 9.38
C ALA A 290 15.42 -0.78 9.76
N GLY A 291 15.69 -0.95 11.06
CA GLY A 291 16.98 -1.41 11.56
C GLY A 291 17.29 -2.85 11.11
N LEU A 292 16.33 -3.76 11.26
CA LEU A 292 16.49 -5.15 10.81
C LEU A 292 16.64 -5.26 9.29
N ALA A 293 15.85 -4.47 8.54
CA ALA A 293 15.93 -4.44 7.09
C ALA A 293 17.30 -3.91 6.61
N THR A 294 17.83 -2.89 7.27
CA THR A 294 19.17 -2.35 6.99
C THR A 294 20.25 -3.40 7.21
N VAL A 295 20.21 -4.11 8.36
CA VAL A 295 21.18 -5.17 8.66
C VAL A 295 21.07 -6.32 7.66
N GLY A 296 19.87 -6.76 7.33
CA GLY A 296 19.66 -7.82 6.35
C GLY A 296 20.09 -7.42 4.94
N ALA A 297 19.82 -6.18 4.52
CA ALA A 297 20.27 -5.64 3.23
C ALA A 297 21.80 -5.56 3.16
N PHE A 298 22.46 -5.17 4.26
CA PHE A 298 23.92 -5.17 4.36
C PHE A 298 24.49 -6.58 4.21
N LEU A 299 23.98 -7.54 4.99
CA LEU A 299 24.45 -8.93 4.93
C LEU A 299 24.25 -9.54 3.54
N LEU A 300 23.09 -9.32 2.94
CA LEU A 300 22.77 -9.82 1.61
C LEU A 300 23.72 -9.22 0.56
N SER A 301 23.90 -7.90 0.56
CA SER A 301 24.76 -7.23 -0.43
C SER A 301 26.24 -7.58 -0.25
N ARG A 302 26.73 -7.66 1.01
CA ARG A 302 28.13 -7.94 1.32
C ARG A 302 28.51 -9.41 1.16
N CYS A 303 27.63 -10.34 1.54
CA CYS A 303 27.94 -11.77 1.56
C CYS A 303 27.61 -12.49 0.24
N LEU A 304 26.59 -12.05 -0.51
CA LEU A 304 26.21 -12.72 -1.77
C LEU A 304 26.83 -12.06 -3.01
N PHE A 305 27.01 -10.74 -3.00
CA PHE A 305 27.41 -9.99 -4.19
C PHE A 305 28.71 -9.20 -4.02
N ASP A 306 29.26 -9.14 -2.80
CA ASP A 306 30.47 -8.38 -2.44
C ASP A 306 30.46 -6.91 -2.95
N ASP A 307 29.28 -6.29 -2.98
CA ASP A 307 29.11 -4.94 -3.53
C ASP A 307 28.31 -4.04 -2.57
N LEU A 308 29.02 -3.08 -1.97
CA LEU A 308 28.45 -2.14 -1.03
C LEU A 308 27.56 -1.08 -1.69
N HIS A 309 27.62 -0.90 -3.01
CA HIS A 309 26.71 0.01 -3.71
C HIS A 309 25.27 -0.53 -3.69
N LEU A 310 25.08 -1.86 -3.74
CA LEU A 310 23.76 -2.48 -3.60
C LEU A 310 23.19 -2.25 -2.20
N PHE A 311 24.04 -2.34 -1.17
CA PHE A 311 23.65 -2.00 0.19
C PHE A 311 23.30 -0.51 0.31
N LEU A 312 24.18 0.37 -0.18
CA LEU A 312 23.99 1.81 -0.09
C LEU A 312 22.71 2.22 -0.80
N GLY A 313 22.40 1.66 -1.98
CA GLY A 313 21.14 1.88 -2.68
C GLY A 313 19.94 1.48 -1.82
N SER A 314 19.93 0.23 -1.32
CA SER A 314 18.86 -0.29 -0.46
C SER A 314 18.65 0.56 0.79
N PHE A 315 19.74 0.96 1.44
CA PHE A 315 19.71 1.80 2.63
C PHE A 315 19.19 3.20 2.34
N LEU A 316 19.62 3.82 1.23
CA LEU A 316 19.15 5.14 0.84
C LEU A 316 17.67 5.11 0.44
N GLY A 317 17.19 4.08 -0.25
CA GLY A 317 15.76 3.89 -0.52
C GLY A 317 14.92 3.83 0.76
N LEU A 318 15.39 3.05 1.73
CA LEU A 318 14.77 2.97 3.06
C LEU A 318 14.79 4.33 3.78
N LEU A 319 15.90 5.07 3.69
CA LEU A 319 16.03 6.41 4.27
C LEU A 319 15.09 7.42 3.61
N VAL A 320 14.89 7.33 2.29
CA VAL A 320 13.88 8.13 1.56
C VAL A 320 12.52 7.89 2.19
N MET A 321 12.13 6.63 2.41
CA MET A 321 10.81 6.31 2.98
C MET A 321 10.63 6.81 4.41
N LEU A 322 11.65 6.69 5.25
CA LEU A 322 11.61 7.26 6.61
C LEU A 322 11.47 8.78 6.57
N THR A 323 12.15 9.44 5.64
CA THR A 323 12.09 10.89 5.48
C THR A 323 10.73 11.33 4.93
N VAL A 324 10.21 10.65 3.90
CA VAL A 324 8.88 10.88 3.33
C VAL A 324 7.80 10.71 4.41
N SER A 325 7.92 9.72 5.29
CA SER A 325 7.03 9.54 6.44
C SER A 325 7.05 10.76 7.37
N PHE A 326 8.22 11.31 7.66
CA PHE A 326 8.35 12.53 8.47
C PHE A 326 7.73 13.75 7.78
N VAL A 327 8.03 13.96 6.49
CA VAL A 327 7.49 15.08 5.69
C VAL A 327 5.97 15.00 5.61
N THR A 328 5.43 13.81 5.41
CA THR A 328 3.98 13.58 5.34
C THR A 328 3.31 13.91 6.67
N ARG A 329 3.91 13.52 7.80
CA ARG A 329 3.39 13.89 9.13
C ARG A 329 3.44 15.39 9.39
N TYR A 330 4.41 16.11 8.82
CA TYR A 330 4.43 17.56 8.90
C TYR A 330 3.27 18.19 8.12
N TYR A 331 2.96 17.71 6.92
CA TYR A 331 1.89 18.27 6.09
C TYR A 331 0.48 17.77 6.42
N ALA A 332 0.33 16.55 6.95
CA ALA A 332 -0.96 15.89 7.18
C ALA A 332 -1.24 15.54 8.65
N GLY A 333 -0.24 15.57 9.53
CA GLY A 333 -0.43 15.25 10.94
C GLY A 333 -1.10 16.39 11.70
N VAL A 334 -1.92 16.03 12.70
CA VAL A 334 -2.70 16.99 13.53
C VAL A 334 -1.83 18.10 14.13
N ASN A 335 -0.60 17.80 14.51
CA ASN A 335 0.33 18.76 15.12
C ASN A 335 1.22 19.51 14.10
N GLY A 336 1.04 19.26 12.80
CA GLY A 336 1.82 19.86 11.73
C GLY A 336 1.49 21.34 11.54
N ALA A 337 2.50 22.18 11.29
CA ALA A 337 2.28 23.61 11.09
C ALA A 337 1.33 23.94 9.92
N PRO A 338 1.40 23.26 8.74
CA PRO A 338 0.40 23.42 7.68
C PRO A 338 -1.03 23.12 8.14
N VAL A 339 -1.26 22.01 8.84
CA VAL A 339 -2.59 21.65 9.36
C VAL A 339 -3.10 22.68 10.36
N GLN A 340 -2.25 23.19 11.26
CA GLN A 340 -2.64 24.24 12.20
C GLN A 340 -3.03 25.56 11.50
N ARG A 341 -2.38 25.90 10.38
CA ARG A 341 -2.81 27.05 9.55
C ARG A 341 -4.17 26.82 8.90
N ILE A 342 -4.45 25.59 8.46
CA ILE A 342 -5.75 25.19 7.90
C ILE A 342 -6.84 25.33 8.99
N VAL A 343 -6.60 24.83 10.20
CA VAL A 343 -7.53 24.96 11.35
C VAL A 343 -7.79 26.44 11.69
N GLU A 344 -6.76 27.28 11.68
CA GLU A 344 -6.92 28.73 11.91
C GLU A 344 -7.69 29.40 10.76
N ALA A 345 -7.49 28.98 9.52
CA ALA A 345 -8.26 29.46 8.36
C ALA A 345 -9.73 29.05 8.45
N SER A 346 -10.05 27.86 8.99
CA SER A 346 -11.43 27.40 9.20
C SER A 346 -12.24 28.31 10.12
N LYS A 347 -11.62 29.02 11.07
CA LYS A 347 -12.30 30.03 11.91
C LYS A 347 -12.79 31.23 11.09
N ARG A 348 -12.27 31.42 9.89
CA ARG A 348 -12.56 32.56 8.99
C ARG A 348 -13.43 32.15 7.79
N GLY A 349 -13.83 30.88 7.70
CA GLY A 349 -14.78 30.36 6.71
C GLY A 349 -14.19 29.29 5.77
N ALA A 350 -15.10 28.55 5.13
CA ALA A 350 -14.76 27.39 4.29
C ALA A 350 -13.89 27.73 3.07
N ALA A 351 -14.07 28.90 2.46
CA ALA A 351 -13.27 29.32 1.31
C ALA A 351 -11.77 29.47 1.67
N LEU A 352 -11.48 30.09 2.82
CA LEU A 352 -10.10 30.26 3.29
C LEU A 352 -9.48 28.93 3.74
N ASN A 353 -10.28 28.05 4.32
CA ASN A 353 -9.89 26.67 4.60
C ASN A 353 -9.45 25.95 3.32
N LEU A 354 -10.26 25.97 2.25
CA LEU A 354 -9.95 25.34 0.97
C LEU A 354 -8.70 25.92 0.30
N ILE A 355 -8.58 27.26 0.22
CA ILE A 355 -7.42 27.92 -0.39
C ILE A 355 -6.13 27.53 0.36
N THR A 356 -6.16 27.54 1.69
CA THR A 356 -5.00 27.20 2.52
C THR A 356 -4.62 25.71 2.40
N GLY A 357 -5.63 24.84 2.34
CA GLY A 357 -5.47 23.40 2.13
C GLY A 357 -4.85 23.07 0.78
N ILE A 358 -5.41 23.60 -0.31
CA ILE A 358 -4.89 23.39 -1.68
C ILE A 358 -3.46 23.90 -1.79
N ALA A 359 -3.17 25.10 -1.28
CA ALA A 359 -1.81 25.66 -1.31
C ALA A 359 -0.80 24.76 -0.58
N SER A 360 -1.16 24.23 0.59
CA SER A 360 -0.30 23.31 1.35
C SER A 360 -0.14 21.96 0.63
N GLY A 361 -1.21 21.45 0.02
CA GLY A 361 -1.20 20.21 -0.76
C GLY A 361 -0.25 20.29 -1.95
N LEU A 362 -0.28 21.38 -2.72
CA LEU A 362 0.60 21.61 -3.87
C LEU A 362 2.08 21.74 -3.48
N GLN A 363 2.39 22.20 -2.27
CA GLN A 363 3.76 22.31 -1.76
C GLN A 363 4.33 20.96 -1.30
N SER A 364 3.47 20.09 -0.77
CA SER A 364 3.88 18.87 -0.04
C SER A 364 4.78 17.89 -0.82
N PRO A 365 4.66 17.69 -2.15
CA PRO A 365 5.44 16.68 -2.86
C PRO A 365 6.90 17.08 -3.09
N LEU A 366 7.21 18.40 -3.09
CA LEU A 366 8.49 18.92 -3.59
C LEU A 366 9.70 18.28 -2.89
N LEU A 367 9.68 18.22 -1.55
CA LEU A 367 10.80 17.70 -0.78
C LEU A 367 11.01 16.20 -1.02
N SER A 368 9.92 15.42 -1.13
CA SER A 368 9.98 13.99 -1.43
C SER A 368 10.60 13.75 -2.81
N ILE A 369 10.19 14.50 -3.83
CA ILE A 369 10.74 14.38 -5.20
C ILE A 369 12.21 14.79 -5.25
N VAL A 370 12.59 15.91 -4.62
CA VAL A 370 13.99 16.36 -4.56
C VAL A 370 14.87 15.30 -3.90
N LEU A 371 14.39 14.68 -2.82
CA LEU A 371 15.11 13.63 -2.13
C LEU A 371 15.27 12.38 -3.00
N ILE A 372 14.20 11.93 -3.67
CA ILE A 372 14.24 10.78 -4.59
C ILE A 372 15.23 11.02 -5.73
N VAL A 373 15.13 12.16 -6.42
CA VAL A 373 16.03 12.52 -7.52
C VAL A 373 17.48 12.60 -7.04
N GLY A 374 17.71 13.19 -5.87
CA GLY A 374 19.04 13.28 -5.25
C GLY A 374 19.63 11.90 -4.95
N VAL A 375 18.84 10.99 -4.36
CA VAL A 375 19.28 9.63 -4.02
C VAL A 375 19.53 8.78 -5.27
N VAL A 376 18.61 8.80 -6.24
CA VAL A 376 18.76 8.07 -7.51
C VAL A 376 20.00 8.56 -8.27
N SER A 377 20.20 9.88 -8.35
CA SER A 377 21.37 10.47 -9.02
C SER A 377 22.67 10.11 -8.28
N LEU A 378 22.68 10.24 -6.96
CA LEU A 378 23.84 9.91 -6.14
C LEU A 378 24.25 8.45 -6.30
N ILE A 379 23.29 7.52 -6.19
CA ILE A 379 23.63 6.09 -6.29
C ILE A 379 24.09 5.73 -7.70
N TYR A 380 23.49 6.32 -8.73
CA TYR A 380 23.86 6.06 -10.11
C TYR A 380 25.31 6.51 -10.38
N VAL A 381 25.68 7.71 -9.91
CA VAL A 381 27.06 8.22 -10.06
C VAL A 381 28.06 7.41 -9.23
N VAL A 382 27.79 7.18 -7.94
CA VAL A 382 28.75 6.51 -7.03
C VAL A 382 28.96 5.04 -7.42
N SER A 383 27.94 4.38 -7.97
CA SER A 383 28.05 3.00 -8.46
C SER A 383 28.70 2.87 -9.85
N GLY A 384 29.08 3.98 -10.48
CA GLY A 384 29.66 4.00 -11.82
C GLY A 384 28.65 3.68 -12.94
N GLY A 385 27.38 4.06 -12.75
CA GLY A 385 26.30 3.86 -13.72
C GLY A 385 25.52 2.55 -13.57
N SER A 386 25.53 1.92 -12.38
CA SER A 386 24.83 0.64 -12.17
C SER A 386 23.32 0.83 -12.04
N LEU A 387 22.56 0.35 -13.02
CA LEU A 387 21.09 0.28 -12.92
C LEU A 387 20.62 -0.65 -11.81
N LEU A 388 21.40 -1.71 -11.51
CA LEU A 388 21.08 -2.60 -10.39
C LEU A 388 21.19 -1.88 -9.03
N ALA A 389 22.09 -0.90 -8.90
CA ALA A 389 22.17 -0.08 -7.68
C ALA A 389 20.98 0.89 -7.55
N VAL A 390 20.41 1.36 -8.68
CA VAL A 390 19.16 2.13 -8.69
C VAL A 390 17.96 1.22 -8.37
N VAL A 391 17.94 -0.02 -8.89
CA VAL A 391 16.97 -1.04 -8.46
C VAL A 391 17.07 -1.30 -6.97
N ALA A 392 18.28 -1.33 -6.41
CA ALA A 392 18.45 -1.49 -4.97
C ALA A 392 17.81 -0.33 -4.20
N VAL A 393 17.85 0.92 -4.69
CA VAL A 393 17.06 2.03 -4.12
C VAL A 393 15.56 1.74 -4.17
N ASN A 394 15.06 1.26 -5.31
CA ASN A 394 13.65 0.93 -5.49
C ASN A 394 13.17 -0.18 -4.54
N ILE A 395 13.88 -1.30 -4.49
CA ILE A 395 13.55 -2.36 -3.54
C ILE A 395 13.76 -1.88 -2.08
N GLY A 396 14.72 -0.97 -1.88
CA GLY A 396 14.96 -0.30 -0.61
C GLY A 396 13.77 0.52 -0.13
N THR A 397 13.05 1.19 -1.04
CA THR A 397 11.80 1.88 -0.68
C THR A 397 10.77 0.86 -0.22
N ASP A 398 10.71 -0.33 -0.81
CA ASP A 398 9.75 -1.38 -0.47
C ASP A 398 10.01 -2.19 0.81
N LEU A 399 11.20 -2.10 1.42
CA LEU A 399 11.59 -2.93 2.57
C LEU A 399 10.64 -2.85 3.78
N LEU A 400 9.83 -1.80 3.86
CA LEU A 400 8.88 -1.53 4.95
C LEU A 400 7.42 -1.81 4.57
N ILE A 401 7.14 -2.26 3.34
CA ILE A 401 5.78 -2.28 2.79
C ILE A 401 4.81 -3.15 3.59
N GLY A 402 5.25 -4.32 4.09
CA GLY A 402 4.42 -5.18 4.93
C GLY A 402 4.02 -4.50 6.25
N TYR A 403 4.94 -3.73 6.83
CA TYR A 403 4.69 -2.92 8.02
C TYR A 403 3.77 -1.73 7.73
N ILE A 404 4.06 -1.00 6.65
CA ILE A 404 3.31 0.20 6.27
C ILE A 404 1.88 -0.16 5.90
N MET A 405 1.68 -1.26 5.18
CA MET A 405 0.34 -1.75 4.85
C MET A 405 -0.43 -2.21 6.09
N THR A 406 0.27 -2.74 7.10
CA THR A 406 -0.35 -3.01 8.41
C THR A 406 -0.87 -1.73 9.05
N ALA A 407 -0.09 -0.65 9.00
CA ALA A 407 -0.47 0.65 9.55
C ALA A 407 -1.57 1.35 8.73
N ASP A 408 -1.60 1.14 7.41
CA ASP A 408 -2.65 1.64 6.51
C ASP A 408 -3.99 0.97 6.82
N ALA A 409 -4.02 -0.37 6.78
CA ALA A 409 -5.22 -1.15 7.02
C ALA A 409 -5.71 -1.05 8.47
N PHE A 410 -4.85 -0.68 9.43
CA PHE A 410 -5.28 -0.29 10.78
C PHE A 410 -6.27 0.88 10.77
N GLY A 411 -6.09 1.86 9.86
CA GLY A 411 -6.94 3.03 9.77
C GLY A 411 -8.41 2.70 9.53
N PRO A 412 -8.78 2.07 8.40
CA PRO A 412 -10.16 1.67 8.11
C PRO A 412 -10.78 0.77 9.17
N ILE A 413 -9.98 -0.06 9.86
CA ILE A 413 -10.50 -0.91 10.95
C ILE A 413 -10.86 -0.06 12.17
N ALA A 414 -10.03 0.93 12.51
CA ALA A 414 -10.28 1.85 13.61
C ALA A 414 -11.47 2.76 13.33
N ASP A 415 -11.56 3.25 12.10
CA ASP A 415 -12.67 4.04 11.54
C ASP A 415 -14.00 3.28 11.70
N ASN A 416 -14.06 2.08 11.13
CA ASN A 416 -15.23 1.21 11.27
C ASN A 416 -15.57 0.87 12.71
N ALA A 417 -14.57 0.63 13.57
CA ALA A 417 -14.83 0.34 14.97
C ALA A 417 -15.45 1.53 15.71
N ALA A 418 -15.06 2.76 15.37
CA ALA A 418 -15.66 3.97 15.91
C ALA A 418 -17.13 4.11 15.46
N GLY A 419 -17.40 4.00 14.16
CA GLY A 419 -18.76 4.09 13.63
C GLY A 419 -19.69 2.98 14.13
N VAL A 420 -19.19 1.74 14.23
CA VAL A 420 -19.93 0.62 14.84
C VAL A 420 -20.27 0.91 16.31
N ALA A 421 -19.35 1.52 17.07
CA ALA A 421 -19.61 1.86 18.46
C ALA A 421 -20.65 3.00 18.59
N GLU A 422 -20.59 4.02 17.73
CA GLU A 422 -21.57 5.11 17.71
C GLU A 422 -22.97 4.60 17.33
N MET A 423 -23.09 3.83 16.25
CA MET A 423 -24.37 3.21 15.85
C MET A 423 -24.94 2.25 16.90
N ALA A 424 -24.06 1.55 17.64
CA ALA A 424 -24.47 0.72 18.77
C ALA A 424 -24.99 1.55 19.96
N GLY A 425 -24.80 2.88 19.98
CA GLY A 425 -25.17 3.77 21.07
C GLY A 425 -24.20 3.68 22.26
N ALA A 426 -22.92 3.38 21.98
CA ALA A 426 -21.89 3.35 23.01
C ALA A 426 -21.68 4.75 23.60
N GLY A 427 -21.41 4.83 24.90
CA GLY A 427 -21.16 6.11 25.55
C GLY A 427 -19.85 6.77 25.07
N THR A 428 -19.74 8.09 25.27
CA THR A 428 -18.57 8.91 24.87
C THR A 428 -17.23 8.41 25.43
N LYS A 429 -17.25 7.62 26.52
CA LYS A 429 -16.05 7.01 27.11
C LYS A 429 -15.43 5.92 26.22
N ILE A 430 -16.20 5.35 25.29
CA ILE A 430 -15.76 4.32 24.33
C ILE A 430 -15.49 4.94 22.96
N VAL A 431 -16.41 5.79 22.48
CA VAL A 431 -16.31 6.43 21.16
C VAL A 431 -15.11 7.36 21.06
N LYS A 432 -14.84 8.20 22.09
CA LYS A 432 -13.71 9.14 22.04
C LYS A 432 -12.34 8.46 21.91
N PRO A 433 -12.01 7.41 22.69
CA PRO A 433 -10.79 6.65 22.48
C PRO A 433 -10.69 6.00 21.09
N LEU A 434 -11.79 5.50 20.53
CA LEU A 434 -11.82 4.93 19.18
C LEU A 434 -11.58 5.99 18.11
N ALA A 435 -12.25 7.14 18.19
CA ALA A 435 -12.00 8.28 17.30
C ALA A 435 -10.55 8.79 17.39
N ALA A 436 -9.93 8.73 18.58
CA ALA A 436 -8.51 9.05 18.71
C ALA A 436 -7.59 8.01 18.03
N LEU A 437 -8.01 6.75 17.93
CA LEU A 437 -7.30 5.71 17.17
C LEU A 437 -7.50 5.91 15.67
N ASP A 438 -8.70 6.26 15.22
CA ASP A 438 -8.98 6.63 13.84
C ASP A 438 -8.12 7.83 13.38
N ALA A 439 -8.02 8.89 14.18
CA ALA A 439 -7.14 10.02 13.86
C ALA A 439 -5.66 9.62 13.65
N VAL A 440 -5.19 8.60 14.39
CA VAL A 440 -3.87 8.00 14.15
C VAL A 440 -3.87 7.24 12.83
N GLY A 441 -4.92 6.46 12.56
CA GLY A 441 -5.19 5.79 11.30
C GLY A 441 -5.10 6.73 10.10
N ASN A 442 -5.75 7.89 10.14
CA ASN A 442 -5.71 8.89 9.06
C ASN A 442 -4.30 9.41 8.78
N THR A 443 -3.47 9.57 9.81
CA THR A 443 -2.05 9.93 9.62
C THR A 443 -1.26 8.77 8.97
N MET A 444 -1.58 7.52 9.32
CA MET A 444 -0.96 6.35 8.69
C MET A 444 -1.42 6.18 7.24
N LYS A 445 -2.71 6.35 6.94
CA LYS A 445 -3.26 6.37 5.57
C LYS A 445 -2.53 7.39 4.69
N ALA A 446 -2.33 8.60 5.19
CA ALA A 446 -1.57 9.63 4.47
C ALA A 446 -0.11 9.22 4.24
N THR A 447 0.55 8.67 5.27
CA THR A 447 1.93 8.19 5.19
C THR A 447 2.08 7.09 4.14
N THR A 448 1.13 6.15 4.07
CA THR A 448 1.13 5.06 3.08
C THR A 448 0.90 5.58 1.67
N LYS A 449 0.01 6.56 1.46
CA LYS A 449 -0.17 7.19 0.15
C LYS A 449 1.12 7.88 -0.33
N ALA A 450 1.79 8.61 0.56
CA ALA A 450 3.06 9.27 0.23
C ALA A 450 4.17 8.24 -0.05
N TYR A 451 4.18 7.13 0.67
CA TYR A 451 5.06 6.00 0.43
C TYR A 451 4.82 5.38 -0.96
N ALA A 452 3.58 5.02 -1.29
CA ALA A 452 3.23 4.43 -2.58
C ALA A 452 3.63 5.34 -3.74
N MET A 453 3.36 6.65 -3.63
CA MET A 453 3.79 7.62 -4.65
C MET A 453 5.32 7.74 -4.75
N SER A 454 6.03 7.68 -3.63
CA SER A 454 7.49 7.79 -3.62
C SER A 454 8.16 6.54 -4.19
N SER A 455 7.68 5.34 -3.81
CA SER A 455 8.12 4.06 -4.39
C SER A 455 7.85 4.05 -5.88
N GLY A 456 6.59 4.29 -6.30
CA GLY A 456 6.19 4.32 -7.70
C GLY A 456 6.97 5.36 -8.55
N THR A 457 7.44 6.46 -7.96
CA THR A 457 8.32 7.41 -8.65
C THR A 457 9.68 6.77 -8.96
N VAL A 458 10.27 6.05 -8.00
CA VAL A 458 11.53 5.31 -8.22
C VAL A 458 11.31 4.17 -9.22
N THR A 459 10.20 3.43 -9.10
CA THR A 459 9.78 2.40 -10.05
C THR A 459 9.73 2.95 -11.47
N ALA A 460 9.11 4.12 -11.67
CA ALA A 460 9.01 4.76 -12.97
C ALA A 460 10.39 5.10 -13.57
N PHE A 461 11.34 5.58 -12.75
CA PHE A 461 12.73 5.79 -13.22
C PHE A 461 13.37 4.49 -13.70
N VAL A 462 13.25 3.41 -12.93
CA VAL A 462 13.84 2.11 -13.26
C VAL A 462 13.19 1.52 -14.51
N LEU A 463 11.85 1.54 -14.58
CA LEU A 463 11.09 1.06 -15.74
C LEU A 463 11.46 1.84 -17.00
N PHE A 464 11.57 3.17 -16.91
CA PHE A 464 11.91 4.00 -18.06
C PHE A 464 13.33 3.76 -18.57
N SER A 465 14.29 3.60 -17.64
CA SER A 465 15.66 3.23 -18.01
C SER A 465 15.71 1.85 -18.66
N THR A 466 14.99 0.88 -18.09
CA THR A 466 14.92 -0.49 -18.61
C THR A 466 14.27 -0.52 -19.99
N PHE A 467 13.16 0.22 -20.18
CA PHE A 467 12.51 0.39 -21.47
C PHE A 467 13.45 1.00 -22.50
N SER A 468 14.18 2.05 -22.13
CA SER A 468 15.10 2.73 -23.06
C SER A 468 16.20 1.80 -23.55
N ASP A 469 16.77 0.99 -22.66
CA ASP A 469 17.78 -0.02 -23.02
C ASP A 469 17.21 -1.12 -23.92
N LEU A 470 16.04 -1.68 -23.57
CA LEU A 470 15.40 -2.75 -24.34
C LEU A 470 14.91 -2.29 -25.72
N ALA A 471 14.38 -1.08 -25.80
CA ALA A 471 13.89 -0.48 -27.05
C ALA A 471 15.02 0.09 -27.92
N GLY A 472 16.28 0.09 -27.44
CA GLY A 472 17.42 0.68 -28.13
C GLY A 472 17.35 2.21 -28.24
N VAL A 473 16.59 2.87 -27.34
CA VAL A 473 16.47 4.32 -27.27
C VAL A 473 17.67 4.89 -26.51
N ARG A 474 18.68 5.32 -27.26
CA ARG A 474 19.94 5.85 -26.69
C ARG A 474 19.83 7.24 -26.09
N SER A 475 18.93 8.07 -26.61
CA SER A 475 18.71 9.43 -26.12
C SER A 475 17.32 9.94 -26.48
N ILE A 476 16.78 10.79 -25.62
CA ILE A 476 15.55 11.54 -25.86
C ILE A 476 15.93 13.00 -26.02
N ASP A 477 15.90 13.47 -27.26
CA ASP A 477 16.29 14.82 -27.62
C ASP A 477 15.15 15.82 -27.37
N LEU A 478 15.21 16.50 -26.22
CA LEU A 478 14.24 17.52 -25.83
C LEU A 478 14.29 18.79 -26.69
N SER A 479 15.27 18.92 -27.61
CA SER A 479 15.25 20.01 -28.59
C SER A 479 14.28 19.75 -29.74
N ARG A 480 13.79 18.51 -29.90
CA ARG A 480 12.84 18.15 -30.96
C ARG A 480 11.40 18.45 -30.54
N PRO A 481 10.61 19.13 -31.40
CA PRO A 481 9.22 19.50 -31.10
C PRO A 481 8.34 18.32 -30.68
N PHE A 482 8.49 17.15 -31.32
CA PHE A 482 7.68 15.97 -30.99
C PHE A 482 7.93 15.45 -29.58
N SER A 483 9.19 15.37 -29.13
CA SER A 483 9.53 14.90 -27.78
C SER A 483 8.92 15.82 -26.72
N VAL A 484 9.02 17.14 -26.91
CA VAL A 484 8.40 18.12 -26.01
C VAL A 484 6.87 18.03 -26.04
N ALA A 485 6.27 17.90 -27.22
CA ALA A 485 4.82 17.80 -27.38
C ALA A 485 4.24 16.59 -26.64
N PHE A 486 4.86 15.41 -26.77
CA PHE A 486 4.41 14.20 -26.07
C PHE A 486 4.68 14.26 -24.56
N ILE A 487 5.71 14.98 -24.10
CA ILE A 487 5.92 15.25 -22.67
C ILE A 487 4.78 16.12 -22.11
N PHE A 488 4.39 17.20 -22.81
CA PHE A 488 3.26 18.03 -22.39
C PHE A 488 1.95 17.26 -22.36
N LEU A 489 1.71 16.39 -23.36
CA LEU A 489 0.55 15.50 -23.33
C LEU A 489 0.60 14.56 -22.12
N GLY A 490 1.75 13.94 -21.85
CA GLY A 490 1.96 13.06 -20.69
C GLY A 490 1.70 13.77 -19.35
N ILE A 491 2.13 15.03 -19.21
CA ILE A 491 1.86 15.85 -18.01
C ILE A 491 0.37 16.16 -17.86
N ALA A 492 -0.38 16.31 -18.96
CA ALA A 492 -1.81 16.65 -18.92
C ALA A 492 -2.71 15.45 -18.58
N LEU A 493 -2.30 14.21 -18.91
CA LEU A 493 -3.13 13.01 -18.71
C LEU A 493 -3.54 12.77 -17.25
N PRO A 494 -2.66 12.88 -16.24
CA PRO A 494 -3.06 12.78 -14.84
C PRO A 494 -4.15 13.77 -14.41
N TYR A 495 -4.14 15.00 -14.96
CA TYR A 495 -5.18 15.99 -14.66
C TYR A 495 -6.55 15.59 -15.21
N LEU A 496 -6.57 15.03 -16.44
CA LEU A 496 -7.80 14.51 -17.02
C LEU A 496 -8.36 13.35 -16.20
N ILE A 497 -7.50 12.39 -15.81
CA ILE A 497 -7.90 11.26 -14.98
C ILE A 497 -8.42 11.75 -13.63
N ALA A 498 -7.70 12.67 -12.96
CA ALA A 498 -8.14 13.26 -11.70
C ALA A 498 -9.51 13.95 -11.84
N SER A 499 -9.73 14.72 -12.91
CA SER A 499 -11.02 15.37 -13.17
C SER A 499 -12.16 14.37 -13.33
N LEU A 500 -11.94 13.27 -14.06
CA LEU A 500 -12.97 12.24 -14.28
C LEU A 500 -13.32 11.52 -12.97
N VAL A 501 -12.33 11.21 -12.14
CA VAL A 501 -12.53 10.51 -10.86
C VAL A 501 -13.22 11.42 -9.84
N ILE A 502 -12.78 12.69 -9.72
CA ILE A 502 -13.44 13.69 -8.87
C ILE A 502 -14.88 13.90 -9.32
N GLY A 503 -15.11 14.07 -10.63
CA GLY A 503 -16.45 14.26 -11.20
C GLY A 503 -17.35 13.03 -11.10
N SER A 504 -16.81 11.83 -10.87
CA SER A 504 -17.60 10.62 -10.61
C SER A 504 -18.00 10.48 -9.14
N THR A 505 -17.32 11.19 -8.24
CA THR A 505 -17.56 11.17 -6.80
C THR A 505 -18.53 12.26 -6.36
N ALA A 506 -18.51 13.40 -7.07
CA ALA A 506 -19.47 14.49 -6.92
C ALA A 506 -20.79 14.15 -7.60
#